data_AF-A0A932QIA8-F1
#
_entry.id   AF-A0A932QIA8-F1
#
_cell.length_a   1.000
_cell.length_b   1.000
_cell.length_c   1.000
_cell.angle_alpha   90.00
_cell.angle_beta   90.00
_cell.angle_gamma   90.00
#
_symmetry.space_group_name_H-M   'P 1'
#
loop_
_entity.id
_entity.type
_entity.pdbx_description
1 polymer ?
#
loop_
_entity_poly.entity_id
_entity_poly.type
_entity_poly.pdbx_seq_one_letter_code
_entity_poly.pdbx_strand_id
1 'polypeptide(L)'
;MCLGIPGKVVELRDDNGLAMGVVDFGGVRRECCLAYVQDDVALGDYVIVHVGFAITKVDEAEARRTFEVLKEMGDTAELDWITQVATDSLAMGGDA
;
A
#
# COMPACT_ATOMS: atom_id res chain seq x y z
N MET A 1 -2.36 -9.33 -6.63
CA MET A 1 -3.39 -9.47 -5.57
C MET A 1 -3.49 -8.13 -4.85
N CYS A 2 -4.69 -7.59 -4.62
CA CYS A 2 -4.87 -6.22 -4.12
C CYS A 2 -4.85 -6.17 -2.59
N LEU A 3 -4.09 -5.23 -2.02
CA LEU A 3 -4.06 -4.95 -0.59
C LEU A 3 -5.08 -3.83 -0.32
N GLY A 4 -6.28 -4.16 0.16
CA GLY A 4 -7.32 -3.19 0.52
C GLY A 4 -7.03 -2.38 1.79
N ILE A 5 -5.75 -2.27 2.17
CA ILE A 5 -5.28 -1.61 3.39
C ILE A 5 -4.56 -0.31 3.03
N PRO A 6 -4.68 0.75 3.85
CA PRO A 6 -3.90 1.97 3.65
C PRO A 6 -2.40 1.69 3.75
N GLY A 7 -1.59 2.32 2.92
CA GLY A 7 -0.14 2.25 3.00
C GLY A 7 0.48 3.64 3.04
N LYS A 8 1.60 3.78 3.73
CA LYS A 8 2.31 5.06 3.89
C LYS A 8 3.24 5.31 2.71
N VAL A 9 3.15 6.47 2.07
CA VAL A 9 4.08 6.87 1.03
C VAL A 9 5.44 7.19 1.65
N VAL A 10 6.46 6.43 1.28
CA VAL A 10 7.84 6.56 1.79
C VAL A 10 8.82 7.05 0.74
N GLU A 11 8.42 7.05 -0.54
CA GLU A 11 9.21 7.58 -1.64
C GLU A 11 8.29 8.15 -2.73
N LEU A 12 8.71 9.27 -3.34
CA LEU A 12 8.08 9.91 -4.49
C LEU A 12 9.12 10.06 -5.60
N ARG A 13 8.76 9.69 -6.82
CA ARG A 13 9.61 9.74 -8.01
C ARG A 13 8.78 10.15 -9.22
N ASP A 14 9.44 10.73 -10.20
CA ASP A 14 8.89 10.94 -11.54
C ASP A 14 9.64 10.02 -12.50
N ASP A 15 8.91 9.16 -13.21
CA ASP A 15 9.47 8.31 -14.27
C ASP A 15 8.85 8.74 -15.61
N ASN A 16 9.58 9.61 -16.33
CA ASN A 16 9.17 10.12 -17.64
C ASN A 16 7.79 10.81 -17.65
N GLY A 17 7.49 11.60 -16.62
CA GLY A 17 6.21 12.29 -16.45
C GLY A 17 5.11 11.43 -15.84
N LEU A 18 5.43 10.21 -15.42
CA LEU A 18 4.54 9.37 -14.63
C LEU A 18 4.92 9.47 -13.15
N ALA A 19 3.99 9.94 -12.31
CA ALA A 19 4.20 9.99 -10.87
C ALA A 19 4.24 8.56 -10.30
N MET A 20 5.38 8.18 -9.76
CA MET A 20 5.66 6.86 -9.18
C MET A 20 6.12 7.02 -7.73
N GLY A 21 6.02 5.96 -6.93
CA GLY A 21 6.48 6.00 -5.55
C GLY A 21 6.59 4.63 -4.91
N VAL A 22 7.04 4.63 -3.66
CA VAL A 22 7.08 3.44 -2.82
C VAL A 22 6.12 3.63 -1.65
N VAL A 23 5.27 2.64 -1.43
CA VAL A 23 4.27 2.62 -0.36
C VAL A 23 4.60 1.49 0.61
N ASP A 24 4.61 1.80 1.90
CA ASP A 24 4.89 0.88 3.01
C ASP A 24 3.58 0.47 3.72
N PHE A 25 3.30 -0.83 3.70
CA PHE A 25 2.14 -1.46 4.33
C PHE A 25 2.58 -2.18 5.61
N GLY A 26 3.03 -1.42 6.62
CA GLY A 26 3.39 -1.99 7.93
C GLY A 26 4.61 -2.91 7.89
N GLY A 27 5.60 -2.61 7.03
CA GLY A 27 6.86 -3.34 6.86
C GLY A 27 7.05 -3.92 5.46
N VAL A 28 5.99 -4.00 4.66
CA VAL A 28 6.05 -4.48 3.27
C VAL A 28 6.06 -3.27 2.33
N ARG A 29 7.15 -3.08 1.58
CA ARG A 29 7.29 -1.99 0.61
C ARG A 29 6.93 -2.45 -0.79
N ARG A 30 6.12 -1.67 -1.51
CA ARG A 30 5.73 -1.92 -2.89
C ARG A 30 5.85 -0.66 -3.73
N GLU A 31 6.31 -0.81 -4.96
CA GLU A 31 6.23 0.26 -5.95
C GLU A 31 4.79 0.45 -6.40
N CYS A 32 4.41 1.71 -6.59
CA CYS A 32 3.06 2.10 -6.91
C CYS A 32 3.06 3.31 -7.84
N CYS A 33 2.14 3.31 -8.81
CA CYS A 33 1.84 4.48 -9.60
C CYS A 33 0.91 5.42 -8.81
N LEU A 34 1.34 6.68 -8.69
CA LEU A 34 0.67 7.72 -7.93
C LEU A 34 -0.06 8.73 -8.83
N ALA A 35 -0.10 8.48 -10.14
CA ALA A 35 -0.65 9.42 -11.13
C ALA A 35 -2.07 9.93 -10.81
N TYR A 36 -2.90 9.13 -10.15
CA TYR A 36 -4.27 9.51 -9.79
C TYR A 36 -4.38 10.38 -8.54
N VAL A 37 -3.33 10.45 -7.72
CA VAL A 37 -3.30 11.19 -6.45
C VAL A 37 -2.14 12.18 -6.38
N GLN A 38 -1.40 12.37 -7.49
CA GLN A 38 -0.14 13.11 -7.55
C GLN A 38 -0.24 14.56 -7.05
N ASP A 39 -1.40 15.20 -7.23
CA ASP A 39 -1.61 16.60 -6.84
C ASP A 39 -1.94 16.78 -5.35
N ASP A 40 -2.24 15.69 -4.64
CA ASP A 40 -2.66 15.70 -3.23
C ASP A 40 -1.85 14.72 -2.36
N VAL A 41 -0.78 14.12 -2.87
CA VAL A 41 0.03 13.15 -2.11
C VAL A 41 1.42 13.69 -1.82
N ALA A 42 1.84 13.58 -0.57
CA ALA A 42 3.18 13.91 -0.10
C ALA A 42 3.84 12.72 0.61
N LEU A 43 5.16 12.83 0.84
CA LEU A 43 5.86 11.89 1.69
C LEU A 43 5.22 11.86 3.09
N GLY A 44 4.91 10.66 3.55
CA GLY A 44 4.27 10.42 4.84
C GLY A 44 2.75 10.29 4.79
N ASP A 45 2.10 10.65 3.68
CA ASP A 45 0.66 10.47 3.50
C ASP A 45 0.29 8.99 3.37
N TYR A 46 -0.97 8.68 3.66
CA TYR A 46 -1.52 7.34 3.50
C TYR A 46 -2.39 7.27 2.25
N VAL A 47 -2.21 6.21 1.46
CA VAL A 47 -2.96 5.98 0.23
C VAL A 47 -3.52 4.56 0.20
N ILE A 48 -4.68 4.39 -0.46
CA ILE A 48 -5.21 3.06 -0.79
C ILE A 48 -4.67 2.66 -2.16
N VAL A 49 -4.07 1.48 -2.22
CA VAL A 49 -3.49 0.93 -3.44
C VAL A 49 -4.33 -0.23 -3.97
N HIS A 50 -4.64 -0.19 -5.25
CA HIS A 50 -5.35 -1.26 -5.94
C HIS A 50 -4.63 -1.59 -7.24
N VAL A 51 -4.22 -2.86 -7.39
CA VAL A 51 -3.50 -3.38 -8.57
C VAL A 51 -2.25 -2.53 -8.94
N GLY A 52 -1.55 -1.99 -7.94
CA GLY A 52 -0.34 -1.18 -8.16
C GLY A 52 -0.58 0.31 -8.40
N PHE A 53 -1.83 0.78 -8.31
CA PHE A 53 -2.17 2.22 -8.42
C PHE A 53 -2.72 2.74 -7.10
N ALA A 54 -2.23 3.91 -6.67
CA ALA A 54 -2.83 4.65 -5.57
C ALA A 54 -4.07 5.35 -6.11
N ILE A 55 -5.25 5.00 -5.58
CA ILE A 55 -6.52 5.50 -6.08
C ILE A 55 -6.99 6.71 -5.27
N THR A 56 -6.73 6.72 -3.96
CA THR A 56 -7.24 7.77 -3.07
C THR A 56 -6.30 7.96 -1.89
N LYS A 57 -6.07 9.22 -1.52
CA LYS A 57 -5.43 9.59 -0.25
C LYS A 57 -6.42 9.46 0.89
N VAL A 58 -5.96 8.91 2.00
CA VAL A 58 -6.74 8.72 3.21
C VAL A 58 -6.15 9.60 4.31
N ASP A 59 -7.03 10.26 5.06
CA ASP A 59 -6.64 11.01 6.25
C ASP A 59 -6.00 10.07 7.27
N GLU A 60 -4.91 10.49 7.93
CA GLU A 60 -4.18 9.66 8.88
C GLU A 60 -5.09 9.14 10.03
N ALA A 61 -6.05 9.94 10.50
CA ALA A 61 -6.98 9.52 11.53
C ALA A 61 -8.00 8.49 11.02
N GLU A 62 -8.37 8.54 9.75
CA GLU A 62 -9.21 7.52 9.12
C GLU A 62 -8.43 6.24 8.84
N ALA A 63 -7.19 6.35 8.36
CA ALA A 63 -6.29 5.22 8.19
C ALA A 63 -6.08 4.48 9.51
N ARG A 64 -5.78 5.20 10.59
CA ARG A 64 -5.60 4.64 11.94
C ARG A 64 -6.87 3.96 12.45
N ARG A 65 -8.05 4.57 12.28
CA ARG A 65 -9.32 3.93 12.65
C ARG A 65 -9.56 2.63 11.89
N THR A 66 -9.27 2.60 10.59
CA THR A 66 -9.35 1.37 9.79
C THR A 66 -8.37 0.32 10.29
N PHE A 67 -7.13 0.70 10.62
CA PHE A 67 -6.16 -0.22 11.21
C PHE A 67 -6.59 -0.74 12.58
N GLU A 68 -7.15 0.11 13.44
CA GLU A 68 -7.67 -0.27 14.75
C GLU A 68 -8.84 -1.25 14.62
N VAL A 69 -9.80 -0.98 13.73
CA VAL A 69 -10.91 -1.89 13.43
C VAL A 69 -10.41 -3.21 12.87
N LEU A 70 -9.45 -3.21 11.93
CA LEU A 70 -8.86 -4.43 11.39
C LEU A 70 -8.12 -5.24 12.48
N LYS A 71 -7.49 -4.54 13.43
CA LYS A 71 -6.79 -5.16 14.56
C LYS A 71 -7.77 -5.73 15.60
N GLU A 72 -8.89 -5.05 15.84
CA GLU A 72 -9.98 -5.51 16.72
C GLU A 72 -10.77 -6.67 16.09
N MET A 73 -10.91 -6.66 14.76
CA MET A 73 -11.46 -7.75 13.95
C MET A 73 -10.47 -8.89 13.72
N GLY A 74 -9.28 -8.84 14.35
CA GLY A 74 -8.24 -9.86 14.31
C GLY A 74 -8.67 -11.20 14.90
N ASP A 75 -9.59 -11.87 14.20
CA ASP A 75 -9.62 -13.31 14.08
C ASP A 75 -8.39 -13.68 13.25
N THR A 76 -7.53 -14.48 13.86
CA THR A 76 -6.11 -14.72 13.51
C THR A 76 -5.86 -15.15 12.05
N ALA A 77 -6.92 -15.53 11.32
CA ALA A 77 -6.86 -15.99 9.94
C ALA A 77 -6.46 -14.90 8.91
N GLU A 78 -6.74 -13.61 9.16
CA GLU A 78 -6.45 -12.59 8.15
C GLU A 78 -5.01 -12.03 8.17
N LEU A 79 -4.33 -12.06 9.31
CA LEU A 79 -2.91 -11.67 9.36
C LEU A 79 -2.00 -12.72 8.70
N ASP A 80 -2.43 -13.99 8.74
CA ASP A 80 -1.78 -15.08 8.02
C ASP A 80 -1.92 -14.91 6.49
N TRP A 81 -3.05 -14.39 5.98
CA TRP A 81 -3.19 -14.11 4.55
C TRP A 81 -2.25 -13.00 4.07
N ILE A 82 -2.06 -11.93 4.87
CA ILE A 82 -1.13 -10.83 4.51
C ILE A 82 0.30 -11.36 4.41
N THR A 83 0.70 -12.21 5.37
CA THR A 83 2.02 -12.85 5.37
C THR A 83 2.16 -13.83 4.22
N GLN A 84 1.13 -14.63 3.92
CA GLN A 84 1.11 -15.58 2.81
C GLN A 84 1.19 -14.87 1.45
N VAL A 85 0.39 -13.81 1.23
CA VAL A 85 0.39 -13.04 -0.02
C VAL A 85 1.68 -12.25 -0.21
N ALA A 86 2.29 -11.74 0.86
CA ALA A 86 3.60 -11.13 0.82
C ALA A 86 4.68 -12.13 0.40
N THR A 87 4.61 -13.37 0.92
CA THR A 87 5.53 -14.47 0.61
C THR A 87 5.34 -15.00 -0.81
N ASP A 88 4.10 -15.21 -1.25
CA ASP A 88 3.78 -15.73 -2.58
C ASP A 88 4.11 -14.71 -3.69
N SER A 89 3.98 -13.40 -3.42
CA SER A 89 4.40 -12.35 -4.37
C SER A 89 5.92 -12.26 -4.52
N LEU A 90 6.71 -12.73 -3.55
CA LEU A 90 8.16 -12.85 -3.68
C LEU A 90 8.56 -14.11 -4.48
N ALA A 91 7.76 -15.18 -4.41
CA ALA A 91 7.99 -16.41 -5.16
C ALA A 91 7.69 -16.28 -6.68
N MET A 92 6.78 -15.38 -7.06
CA MET A 92 6.42 -15.14 -8.47
C MET A 92 7.35 -14.15 -9.21
N GLY A 93 8.41 -13.65 -8.55
CA GLY A 93 9.38 -12.72 -9.11
C GLY A 93 10.73 -13.35 -9.50
N GLY A 94 10.84 -14.68 -9.47
CA GLY A 94 12.07 -15.41 -9.77
C GLY A 94 11.88 -16.45 -10.86
N ASP A 95 11.69 -16.02 -12.10
CA ASP A 95 12.09 -16.79 -13.29
C ASP A 95 12.41 -15.80 -14.42
N ALA A 96 13.70 -15.48 -14.50
CA ALA A 96 14.40 -15.06 -15.70
C ALA A 96 15.54 -16.06 -15.92
#